data_AF-A0A453KWB9-F1
#
_entry.id   AF-A0A453KWB9-F1
#
_cell.length_a   1.000
_cell.length_b   1.000
_cell.length_c   1.000
_cell.angle_alpha   90.00
_cell.angle_beta   90.00
_cell.angle_gamma   90.00
#
_symmetry.space_group_name_H-M   'P 1'
#
loop_
_entity.id
_entity.type
_entity.pdbx_description
1 polymer ?
#
loop_
_entity_poly.entity_id
_entity_poly.type
_entity_poly.pdbx_seq_one_letter_code
_entity_poly.pdbx_strand_id
1 'polypeptide(L)'
;GFATPLEHLVLGLLMALPLAGACAAGLGSVGLAFAYVLSFDFLRAMGHCNVELFPGGLFRSLPFLRYLIYTPTYHTIHHTGKKANFCLFMPLFDRLGGTLDPESWELQRKNRAGMDEAPDFVFLAHVVDVMQSMHVPFVMRTFASTPFAVRAFLLPLWPIALLFMFMVWAWSKTFIISYYHLRGKLHQIWAVPRYGFHYFLPFAKDGINDQIELAILRAERMGVKVVSLAALNKVYSSLHSDEVHLT
;
A
#
# COMPACT_ATOMS: atom_id res chain seq x y z
N GLY A 1 9.41 6.80 11.34
CA GLY A 1 9.10 5.67 12.24
C GLY A 1 9.35 6.11 13.66
N PHE A 2 8.63 5.57 14.64
CA PHE A 2 8.83 5.88 16.06
C PHE A 2 10.06 5.16 16.62
N ALA A 3 11.21 5.32 15.97
CA ALA A 3 12.47 4.79 16.47
C ALA A 3 13.17 5.87 17.30
N THR A 4 13.81 5.46 18.39
CA THR A 4 14.60 6.36 19.23
C THR A 4 15.82 6.87 18.44
N PRO A 5 16.39 8.02 18.81
CA PRO A 5 17.65 8.49 18.21
C PRO A 5 18.76 7.45 18.25
N LEU A 6 18.81 6.64 19.32
CA LEU A 6 19.75 5.54 19.46
C LEU A 6 19.51 4.43 18.43
N GLU A 7 18.26 4.01 18.23
CA GLU A 7 17.92 3.01 17.21
C GLU A 7 18.29 3.50 15.80
N HIS A 8 18.11 4.79 15.52
CA HIS A 8 18.55 5.39 14.26
C HIS A 8 20.07 5.37 14.10
N LEU A 9 20.82 5.70 15.15
CA LEU A 9 22.28 5.66 15.14
C LEU A 9 22.81 4.23 14.93
N VAL A 10 22.32 3.28 15.73
CA VAL A 10 22.72 1.87 15.65
C VAL A 10 22.40 1.28 14.29
N LEU A 11 21.21 1.55 13.75
CA LEU A 11 20.84 1.08 12.42
C LEU A 11 21.72 1.68 11.32
N GLY A 12 22.07 2.97 11.44
CA GLY A 12 22.99 3.63 10.51
C GLY A 12 24.40 3.01 10.54
N LEU A 13 24.91 2.68 11.72
CA LEU A 13 26.19 1.98 11.87
C LEU A 13 26.13 0.56 11.28
N LEU A 14 25.07 -0.19 11.55
CA LEU A 14 24.87 -1.53 10.99
C LEU A 14 24.80 -1.52 9.46
N MET A 15 24.17 -0.50 8.88
CA MET A 15 24.12 -0.29 7.44
C MET A 15 25.49 0.09 6.86
N ALA A 16 26.31 0.84 7.59
CA ALA A 16 27.65 1.22 7.13
C ALA A 16 28.65 0.05 7.12
N LEU A 17 28.48 -0.94 8.01
CA LEU A 17 29.44 -2.04 8.19
C LEU A 17 29.71 -2.86 6.91
N PRO A 18 28.71 -3.35 6.15
CA PRO A 18 28.97 -4.08 4.91
C PRO A 18 29.69 -3.25 3.85
N LEU A 19 29.38 -1.94 3.76
CA LEU A 19 30.08 -1.03 2.85
C LEU A 19 31.53 -0.83 3.27
N ALA A 20 31.78 -0.60 4.56
CA ALA A 20 33.14 -0.47 5.09
C ALA A 20 33.97 -1.75 4.84
N GLY A 21 33.36 -2.93 5.05
CA GLY A 21 34.00 -4.21 4.76
C GLY A 21 34.33 -4.40 3.28
N ALA A 22 33.40 -4.05 2.38
CA ALA A 22 33.65 -4.09 0.94
C ALA A 22 34.77 -3.14 0.51
N CYS A 23 34.79 -1.91 1.04
CA CYS A 23 35.86 -0.95 0.81
C CYS A 23 37.21 -1.46 1.32
N ALA A 24 37.26 -2.03 2.53
CA ALA A 24 38.47 -2.60 3.11
C ALA A 24 39.00 -3.82 2.32
N ALA A 25 38.11 -4.59 1.69
CA ALA A 25 38.45 -5.70 0.80
C ALA A 25 38.86 -5.24 -0.62
N GLY A 26 38.90 -3.93 -0.90
CA GLY A 26 39.21 -3.39 -2.24
C GLY A 26 38.09 -3.55 -3.27
N LEU A 27 36.88 -3.93 -2.84
CA LEU A 27 35.70 -4.14 -3.70
C LEU A 27 34.71 -2.95 -3.65
N GLY A 28 35.09 -1.87 -2.97
CA GLY A 28 34.28 -0.66 -2.87
C GLY A 28 34.08 0.01 -4.22
N SER A 29 32.85 0.38 -4.55
CA SER A 29 32.53 1.19 -5.73
C SER A 29 31.30 2.06 -5.48
N VAL A 30 31.17 3.15 -6.24
CA VAL A 30 29.99 4.03 -6.20
C VAL A 30 28.72 3.24 -6.54
N GLY A 31 28.78 2.38 -7.57
CA GLY A 31 27.67 1.51 -7.94
C GLY A 31 27.25 0.56 -6.82
N LEU A 32 28.22 -0.08 -6.14
CA LEU A 32 27.95 -0.93 -4.98
C LEU A 32 27.29 -0.14 -3.85
N ALA A 33 27.79 1.05 -3.55
CA ALA A 33 27.23 1.91 -2.51
C ALA A 33 25.76 2.24 -2.79
N PHE A 34 25.44 2.73 -3.99
CA PHE A 34 24.06 3.04 -4.36
C PHE A 34 23.18 1.79 -4.38
N ALA A 35 23.63 0.69 -4.98
CA ALA A 35 22.86 -0.55 -5.05
C ALA A 35 22.52 -1.09 -3.65
N TYR A 36 23.50 -1.11 -2.74
CA TYR A 36 23.31 -1.56 -1.37
C TYR A 36 22.36 -0.63 -0.60
N VAL A 37 22.58 0.68 -0.63
CA VAL A 37 21.75 1.66 0.08
C VAL A 37 20.30 1.61 -0.39
N LEU A 38 20.08 1.62 -1.71
CA LEU A 38 18.74 1.56 -2.28
C LEU A 38 18.06 0.22 -1.99
N SER A 39 18.79 -0.90 -2.00
CA SER A 39 18.24 -2.21 -1.65
C SER A 39 17.87 -2.29 -0.18
N PHE A 40 18.71 -1.75 0.71
CA PHE A 40 18.44 -1.67 2.14
C PHE A 40 17.17 -0.86 2.42
N ASP A 41 17.07 0.32 1.82
CA ASP A 41 15.90 1.20 1.96
C ASP A 41 14.64 0.56 1.36
N PHE A 42 14.75 -0.07 0.20
CA PHE A 42 13.66 -0.80 -0.42
C PHE A 42 13.15 -1.93 0.48
N LEU A 43 14.04 -2.78 0.99
CA LEU A 43 13.67 -3.86 1.91
C LEU A 43 13.02 -3.30 3.16
N ARG A 44 13.61 -2.28 3.79
CA ARG A 44 13.01 -1.66 4.98
C ARG A 44 11.63 -1.05 4.71
N ALA A 45 11.46 -0.37 3.58
CA ALA A 45 10.17 0.16 3.15
C ALA A 45 9.15 -0.96 2.92
N MET A 46 9.60 -2.08 2.34
CA MET A 46 8.82 -3.31 2.17
C MET A 46 8.24 -3.80 3.49
N GLY A 47 9.08 -3.93 4.52
CA GLY A 47 8.63 -4.38 5.85
C GLY A 47 7.49 -3.54 6.44
N HIS A 48 7.43 -2.25 6.09
CA HIS A 48 6.44 -1.29 6.60
C HIS A 48 5.34 -0.92 5.58
N CYS A 49 5.28 -1.56 4.42
CA CYS A 49 4.32 -1.17 3.39
C CYS A 49 2.89 -1.70 3.67
N ASN A 50 2.74 -2.66 4.59
CA ASN A 50 1.48 -3.37 4.89
C ASN A 50 0.86 -4.06 3.66
N VAL A 51 1.63 -4.31 2.61
CA VAL A 51 1.19 -4.93 1.36
C VAL A 51 2.06 -6.14 1.05
N GLU A 52 1.45 -7.32 1.04
CA GLU A 52 2.14 -8.57 0.73
C GLU A 52 2.56 -8.65 -0.74
N LEU A 53 3.85 -8.40 -1.01
CA LEU A 53 4.41 -8.41 -2.36
C LEU A 53 4.57 -9.83 -2.92
N PHE A 54 4.94 -10.79 -2.07
CA PHE A 54 5.22 -12.15 -2.52
C PHE A 54 3.93 -12.96 -2.76
N PRO A 55 3.79 -13.64 -3.92
CA PRO A 55 2.65 -14.50 -4.20
C PRO A 55 2.50 -15.59 -3.13
N GLY A 56 1.27 -15.90 -2.71
CA GLY A 56 1.01 -16.90 -1.66
C GLY A 56 1.55 -18.30 -1.99
N GLY A 57 1.76 -18.62 -3.26
CA GLY A 57 2.37 -19.87 -3.72
C GLY A 57 3.91 -19.86 -3.76
N LEU A 58 4.57 -18.71 -3.69
CA LEU A 58 6.03 -18.61 -3.89
C LEU A 58 6.81 -19.47 -2.90
N PHE A 59 6.51 -19.35 -1.60
CA PHE A 59 7.17 -20.10 -0.56
C PHE A 59 6.75 -21.57 -0.48
N ARG A 60 5.68 -21.96 -1.20
CA ARG A 60 5.33 -23.37 -1.39
C ARG A 60 6.17 -23.98 -2.51
N SER A 61 6.30 -23.26 -3.63
CA SER A 61 7.10 -23.70 -4.77
C SER A 61 8.60 -23.70 -4.47
N LEU A 62 9.08 -22.69 -3.72
CA LEU A 62 10.48 -22.51 -3.35
C LEU A 62 10.61 -22.28 -1.84
N PRO A 63 10.58 -23.35 -1.02
CA PRO A 63 10.54 -23.24 0.44
C PRO A 63 11.75 -22.56 1.07
N PHE A 64 12.91 -22.56 0.40
CA PHE A 64 14.11 -21.92 0.93
C PHE A 64 14.01 -20.39 0.89
N LEU A 65 13.25 -19.81 -0.05
CA LEU A 65 13.15 -18.35 -0.20
C LEU A 65 12.58 -17.65 1.03
N ARG A 66 11.69 -18.33 1.78
CA ARG A 66 11.11 -17.80 3.03
C ARG A 66 12.15 -17.52 4.10
N TYR A 67 13.34 -18.11 3.98
CA TYR A 67 14.46 -17.87 4.91
C TYR A 67 15.44 -16.82 4.41
N LEU A 68 15.44 -16.53 3.10
CA LEU A 68 16.34 -15.53 2.50
C LEU A 68 15.74 -14.12 2.51
N ILE A 69 14.43 -14.01 2.32
CA ILE A 69 13.75 -12.71 2.23
C ILE A 69 12.55 -12.69 3.16
N TYR A 70 12.53 -11.72 4.07
CA TYR A 70 11.40 -11.49 4.95
C TYR A 70 10.19 -10.85 4.24
N THR A 71 9.04 -10.89 4.89
CA THR A 71 7.79 -10.30 4.39
C THR A 71 7.32 -9.16 5.28
N PRO A 72 6.42 -8.28 4.79
CA PRO A 72 5.75 -7.30 5.64
C PRO A 72 5.10 -7.95 6.86
N THR A 73 4.41 -9.08 6.70
CA THR A 73 3.82 -9.83 7.82
C THR A 73 4.85 -10.25 8.87
N TYR A 74 5.98 -10.80 8.44
CA TYR A 74 7.08 -11.18 9.34
C TYR A 74 7.53 -9.99 10.20
N HIS A 75 7.69 -8.82 9.56
CA HIS A 75 8.09 -7.57 10.21
C HIS A 75 7.03 -7.02 11.15
N THR A 76 5.76 -7.10 10.76
CA THR A 76 4.63 -6.66 11.59
C THR A 76 4.55 -7.49 12.87
N ILE A 77 4.73 -8.82 12.81
CA ILE A 77 4.75 -9.69 13.99
C ILE A 77 5.83 -9.27 14.97
N HIS A 78 7.03 -8.94 14.48
CA HIS A 78 8.10 -8.40 15.32
C HIS A 78 7.66 -7.12 16.04
N HIS A 79 7.05 -6.17 15.33
CA HIS A 79 6.65 -4.88 15.89
C HIS A 79 5.44 -4.97 16.84
N THR A 80 4.52 -5.91 16.63
CA THR A 80 3.34 -6.09 17.50
C THR A 80 3.69 -6.89 18.77
N GLY A 81 4.43 -7.98 18.62
CA GLY A 81 4.72 -8.91 19.72
C GLY A 81 6.06 -8.69 20.43
N LYS A 82 7.07 -8.16 19.74
CA LYS A 82 8.47 -7.95 20.21
C LYS A 82 9.14 -9.18 20.85
N LYS A 83 8.70 -10.40 20.51
CA LYS A 83 9.18 -11.66 21.10
C LYS A 83 9.83 -12.61 20.10
N ALA A 84 9.74 -12.30 18.81
CA ALA A 84 10.19 -13.14 17.71
C ALA A 84 10.61 -12.27 16.53
N ASN A 85 11.19 -12.90 15.50
CA ASN A 85 11.52 -12.29 14.21
C ASN A 85 12.47 -11.09 14.36
N PHE A 86 13.60 -11.25 15.05
CA PHE A 86 14.53 -10.16 15.38
C PHE A 86 15.42 -9.72 14.21
N CYS A 87 15.66 -10.58 13.22
CA CYS A 87 16.52 -10.28 12.09
C CYS A 87 15.80 -9.39 11.09
N LEU A 88 16.49 -8.32 10.67
CA LEU A 88 15.90 -7.23 9.91
C LEU A 88 15.36 -7.65 8.53
N PHE A 89 16.11 -8.49 7.80
CA PHE A 89 15.78 -8.85 6.40
C PHE A 89 15.77 -10.35 6.10
N MET A 90 16.51 -11.16 6.87
CA MET A 90 16.76 -12.57 6.55
C MET A 90 16.29 -13.48 7.68
N PRO A 91 15.11 -14.13 7.54
CA PRO A 91 14.55 -15.03 8.56
C PRO A 91 15.39 -16.28 8.88
N LEU A 92 16.39 -16.60 8.05
CA LEU A 92 17.32 -17.70 8.28
C LEU A 92 17.96 -17.63 9.67
N PHE A 93 18.40 -16.45 10.09
CA PHE A 93 19.09 -16.29 11.37
C PHE A 93 18.14 -16.42 12.56
N ASP A 94 16.89 -15.99 12.44
CA ASP A 94 15.86 -16.28 13.45
C ASP A 94 15.53 -17.77 13.53
N ARG A 95 15.55 -18.49 12.40
CA ARG A 95 15.41 -19.94 12.40
C ARG A 95 16.57 -20.61 13.15
N LEU A 96 17.80 -20.19 12.88
CA LEU A 96 18.99 -20.74 13.55
C LEU A 96 19.03 -20.39 15.04
N GLY A 97 18.59 -19.19 15.40
CA GLY A 97 18.49 -18.72 16.78
C GLY A 97 17.27 -19.21 17.55
N GLY A 98 16.35 -19.95 16.91
CA GLY A 98 15.11 -20.41 17.54
C GLY A 98 14.10 -19.31 17.86
N THR A 99 14.22 -18.16 17.21
CA THR A 99 13.39 -16.95 17.42
C THR A 99 12.43 -16.66 16.28
N LEU A 100 12.34 -17.55 15.30
CA LEU A 100 11.37 -17.46 14.20
C LEU A 100 9.95 -17.77 14.70
N ASP A 101 9.05 -16.83 14.50
CA ASP A 101 7.63 -17.04 14.83
C ASP A 101 7.00 -18.11 13.91
N PRO A 102 6.31 -19.12 14.46
CA PRO A 102 5.75 -20.21 13.68
C PRO A 102 4.55 -19.80 12.81
N GLU A 103 3.83 -18.74 13.17
CA GLU A 103 2.62 -18.28 12.47
C GLU A 103 2.94 -17.37 11.29
N SER A 104 4.16 -16.83 11.21
CA SER A 104 4.61 -15.89 10.18
C SER A 104 4.16 -16.27 8.76
N TRP A 105 4.31 -17.53 8.38
CA TRP A 105 3.98 -17.97 7.01
C TRP A 105 2.49 -18.25 6.79
N GLU A 106 1.76 -18.64 7.82
CA GLU A 106 0.32 -18.79 7.70
C GLU A 106 -0.37 -17.43 7.64
N LEU A 107 0.05 -16.51 8.52
CA LEU A 107 -0.47 -15.16 8.54
C LEU A 107 -0.13 -14.41 7.26
N GLN A 108 1.06 -14.60 6.70
CA GLN A 108 1.44 -14.02 5.41
C GLN A 108 0.49 -14.46 4.29
N ARG A 109 0.13 -15.74 4.25
CA ARG A 109 -0.82 -16.28 3.27
C ARG A 109 -2.22 -15.71 3.48
N LYS A 110 -2.69 -15.63 4.72
CA LYS A 110 -3.99 -15.02 5.08
C LYS A 110 -4.03 -13.55 4.66
N ASN A 111 -3.03 -12.77 5.04
CA ASN A 111 -2.91 -11.36 4.68
C ASN A 111 -2.83 -11.15 3.16
N ARG A 112 -2.15 -12.04 2.43
CA ARG A 112 -2.08 -11.99 0.97
C ARG A 112 -3.40 -12.38 0.28
N ALA A 113 -4.15 -13.33 0.85
CA ALA A 113 -5.47 -13.70 0.32
C ALA A 113 -6.46 -12.51 0.41
N GLY A 114 -6.22 -11.60 1.36
CA GLY A 114 -7.06 -10.44 1.62
C GLY A 114 -8.00 -10.69 2.80
N MET A 115 -8.77 -9.65 3.17
CA MET A 115 -9.80 -9.78 4.19
C MET A 115 -11.07 -10.35 3.55
N ASP A 116 -11.53 -11.51 4.03
CA ASP A 116 -12.87 -12.05 3.73
C ASP A 116 -13.98 -11.31 4.49
N GLU A 117 -13.61 -10.35 5.35
CA GLU A 117 -14.56 -9.52 6.08
C GLU A 117 -15.19 -8.47 5.16
N ALA A 118 -16.51 -8.54 5.06
CA ALA A 118 -17.31 -7.52 4.41
C ALA A 118 -17.18 -6.19 5.18
N PRO A 119 -16.87 -5.06 4.52
CA PRO A 119 -16.80 -3.78 5.21
C PRO A 119 -18.20 -3.34 5.66
N ASP A 120 -18.31 -2.80 6.87
CA ASP A 120 -19.57 -2.21 7.34
C ASP A 120 -19.91 -0.93 6.55
N PHE A 121 -18.89 -0.20 6.10
CA PHE A 121 -19.04 1.09 5.42
C PHE A 121 -18.08 1.23 4.25
N VAL A 122 -18.58 1.70 3.11
CA VAL A 122 -17.79 2.04 1.92
C VAL A 122 -18.00 3.50 1.54
N PHE A 123 -16.90 4.24 1.44
CA PHE A 123 -16.86 5.58 0.86
C PHE A 123 -16.35 5.53 -0.57
N LEU A 124 -17.21 5.79 -1.54
CA LEU A 124 -16.85 5.81 -2.95
C LEU A 124 -16.33 7.19 -3.34
N ALA A 125 -15.01 7.31 -3.45
CA ALA A 125 -14.29 8.52 -3.81
C ALA A 125 -13.89 8.54 -5.30
N HIS A 126 -13.43 9.69 -5.77
CA HIS A 126 -12.78 9.84 -7.08
C HIS A 126 -11.50 10.66 -6.91
N VAL A 127 -10.64 10.64 -7.93
CA VAL A 127 -9.39 11.42 -7.90
C VAL A 127 -9.72 12.88 -8.18
N VAL A 128 -9.12 13.82 -7.45
CA VAL A 128 -9.39 15.25 -7.64
C VAL A 128 -8.73 15.73 -8.93
N ASP A 129 -7.40 15.62 -9.02
CA ASP A 129 -6.60 15.99 -10.18
C ASP A 129 -5.26 15.20 -10.23
N VAL A 130 -4.48 15.40 -11.29
CA VAL A 130 -3.19 14.71 -11.51
C VAL A 130 -2.16 15.02 -10.42
N MET A 131 -2.09 16.25 -9.94
CA MET A 131 -1.16 16.65 -8.87
C MET A 131 -1.57 16.03 -7.53
N GLN A 132 -2.85 16.09 -7.19
CA GLN A 132 -3.39 15.52 -5.96
C GLN A 132 -3.24 13.99 -5.95
N SER A 133 -3.32 13.33 -7.11
CA SER A 133 -3.13 11.87 -7.18
C SER A 133 -1.77 11.40 -6.68
N MET A 134 -0.75 12.26 -6.71
CA MET A 134 0.58 11.97 -6.16
C MET A 134 0.67 12.13 -4.62
N HIS A 135 -0.36 12.70 -3.98
CA HIS A 135 -0.44 12.90 -2.53
C HIS A 135 -1.09 11.71 -1.79
N VAL A 136 -1.45 10.63 -2.49
CA VAL A 136 -2.03 9.45 -1.84
C VAL A 136 -0.95 8.67 -1.05
N PRO A 137 -1.28 8.11 0.14
CA PRO A 137 -0.27 7.50 1.03
C PRO A 137 0.55 6.36 0.42
N PHE A 138 -0.01 5.62 -0.55
CA PHE A 138 0.68 4.53 -1.22
C PHE A 138 1.61 5.00 -2.36
N VAL A 139 1.52 6.26 -2.79
CA VAL A 139 2.46 6.87 -3.75
C VAL A 139 3.63 7.51 -3.00
N MET A 140 3.35 8.42 -2.07
CA MET A 140 4.39 9.12 -1.30
C MET A 140 3.94 9.35 0.15
N ARG A 141 4.20 8.37 1.02
CA ARG A 141 3.79 8.40 2.43
C ARG A 141 4.26 9.64 3.19
N THR A 142 5.51 10.09 2.97
CA THR A 142 6.06 11.29 3.62
C THR A 142 5.38 12.56 3.16
N PHE A 143 5.00 12.65 1.89
CA PHE A 143 4.29 13.82 1.38
C PHE A 143 2.85 13.83 1.90
N ALA A 144 2.19 12.67 1.86
CA ALA A 144 0.82 12.45 2.33
C ALA A 144 0.61 12.73 3.83
N SER A 145 1.67 12.77 4.65
CA SER A 145 1.58 13.12 6.08
C SER A 145 1.55 14.62 6.34
N THR A 146 1.57 15.46 5.30
CA THR A 146 1.50 16.92 5.42
C THR A 146 0.29 17.45 4.67
N PRO A 147 -0.17 18.69 4.93
CA PRO A 147 -1.20 19.31 4.11
C PRO A 147 -0.77 19.37 2.63
N PHE A 148 -1.71 19.06 1.74
CA PHE A 148 -1.43 19.07 0.30
C PHE A 148 -1.02 20.48 -0.15
N ALA A 149 0.11 20.54 -0.86
CA ALA A 149 0.57 21.73 -1.57
C ALA A 149 1.34 21.29 -2.81
N VAL A 150 1.21 22.03 -3.91
CA VAL A 150 2.01 21.79 -5.11
C VAL A 150 3.46 22.16 -4.82
N ARG A 151 4.33 21.16 -4.72
CA ARG A 151 5.76 21.31 -4.46
C ARG A 151 6.58 21.07 -5.72
N ALA A 152 7.72 21.75 -5.84
CA ALA A 152 8.56 21.70 -7.03
C ALA A 152 9.00 20.26 -7.42
N PHE A 153 9.24 19.38 -6.43
CA PHE A 153 9.63 17.99 -6.69
C PHE A 153 8.53 17.15 -7.36
N LEU A 154 7.27 17.61 -7.37
CA LEU A 154 6.18 16.93 -8.06
C LEU A 154 6.18 17.19 -9.57
N LEU A 155 6.74 18.32 -10.00
CA LEU A 155 6.78 18.70 -11.42
C LEU A 155 7.46 17.64 -12.31
N PRO A 156 8.64 17.09 -11.96
CA PRO A 156 9.24 16.02 -12.77
C PRO A 156 8.46 14.70 -12.71
N LEU A 157 7.64 14.46 -11.66
CA LEU A 157 6.81 13.26 -11.53
C LEU A 157 5.47 13.39 -12.27
N TRP A 158 5.04 14.61 -12.57
CA TRP A 158 3.74 14.86 -13.18
C TRP A 158 3.52 14.15 -14.53
N PRO A 159 4.48 14.09 -15.47
CA PRO A 159 4.30 13.33 -16.71
C PRO A 159 4.05 11.84 -16.45
N ILE A 160 4.69 11.26 -15.43
CA ILE A 160 4.49 9.86 -15.04
C ILE A 160 3.09 9.69 -14.45
N ALA A 161 2.65 10.61 -13.58
CA ALA A 161 1.31 10.60 -13.01
C ALA A 161 0.22 10.76 -14.09
N LEU A 162 0.48 11.55 -15.14
CA LEU A 162 -0.42 11.71 -16.27
C LEU A 162 -0.53 10.42 -17.10
N LEU A 163 0.57 9.73 -17.36
CA LEU A 163 0.53 8.41 -18.03
C LEU A 163 -0.25 7.40 -17.19
N PHE A 164 -0.04 7.41 -15.86
CA PHE A 164 -0.77 6.56 -14.94
C PHE A 164 -2.27 6.86 -14.94
N MET A 165 -2.67 8.14 -15.04
CA MET A 165 -4.06 8.54 -15.19
C MET A 165 -4.72 7.87 -16.41
N PHE A 166 -4.07 7.90 -17.58
CA PHE A 166 -4.60 7.24 -18.78
C PHE A 166 -4.69 5.73 -18.59
N MET A 167 -3.68 5.12 -17.97
CA MET A 167 -3.66 3.68 -17.66
C MET A 167 -4.84 3.28 -16.77
N VAL A 168 -5.10 4.00 -15.67
CA VAL A 168 -6.22 3.67 -14.78
C VAL A 168 -7.57 4.00 -15.38
N TRP A 169 -7.66 5.03 -16.22
CA TRP A 169 -8.90 5.36 -16.92
C TRP A 169 -9.29 4.23 -17.89
N ALA A 170 -8.32 3.72 -18.67
CA ALA A 170 -8.56 2.69 -19.68
C ALA A 170 -8.83 1.29 -19.08
N TRP A 171 -8.12 0.90 -18.03
CA TRP A 171 -8.09 -0.52 -17.60
C TRP A 171 -8.60 -0.79 -16.19
N SER A 172 -8.78 0.24 -15.36
CA SER A 172 -9.11 0.01 -13.95
C SER A 172 -10.61 -0.09 -13.71
N LYS A 173 -10.96 -0.91 -12.71
CA LYS A 173 -12.27 -0.96 -12.06
C LYS A 173 -12.17 -0.29 -10.71
N THR A 174 -13.30 -0.08 -10.03
CA THR A 174 -13.26 0.46 -8.66
C THR A 174 -12.41 -0.41 -7.72
N PHE A 175 -11.47 0.21 -7.02
CA PHE A 175 -10.48 -0.47 -6.18
C PHE A 175 -10.35 0.20 -4.81
N ILE A 176 -9.86 -0.53 -3.81
CA ILE A 176 -9.70 -0.03 -2.44
C ILE A 176 -8.43 0.83 -2.37
N ILE A 177 -8.57 2.08 -1.92
CA ILE A 177 -7.43 2.98 -1.65
C ILE A 177 -6.92 2.83 -0.23
N SER A 178 -7.86 2.72 0.72
CA SER A 178 -7.54 2.68 2.15
C SER A 178 -8.65 1.97 2.91
N TYR A 179 -8.30 1.41 4.06
CA TYR A 179 -9.24 0.82 5.01
C TYR A 179 -8.80 1.16 6.42
N TYR A 180 -9.75 1.24 7.34
CA TYR A 180 -9.48 1.47 8.75
C TYR A 180 -10.61 0.88 9.61
N HIS A 181 -10.27 0.55 10.85
CA HIS A 181 -11.27 0.16 11.85
C HIS A 181 -11.59 1.35 12.73
N LEU A 182 -12.87 1.73 12.78
CA LEU A 182 -13.36 2.76 13.68
C LEU A 182 -14.42 2.14 14.59
N ARG A 183 -14.18 2.14 15.90
CA ARG A 183 -15.08 1.55 16.90
C ARG A 183 -15.48 0.09 16.59
N GLY A 184 -14.53 -0.70 16.09
CA GLY A 184 -14.75 -2.11 15.74
C GLY A 184 -15.55 -2.32 14.45
N LYS A 185 -15.70 -1.30 13.62
CA LYS A 185 -16.34 -1.38 12.29
C LYS A 185 -15.31 -1.19 11.20
N LEU A 186 -15.39 -2.01 10.15
CA LEU A 186 -14.47 -1.93 9.01
C LEU A 186 -14.98 -0.89 8.01
N HIS A 187 -14.23 0.19 7.85
CA HIS A 187 -14.48 1.23 6.85
C HIS A 187 -13.50 1.09 5.70
N GLN A 188 -14.00 1.18 4.47
CA GLN A 188 -13.17 1.19 3.26
C GLN A 188 -13.43 2.42 2.41
N ILE A 189 -12.39 2.92 1.75
CA ILE A 189 -12.47 3.97 0.74
C ILE A 189 -12.18 3.32 -0.60
N TRP A 190 -13.14 3.36 -1.52
CA TRP A 190 -13.02 2.83 -2.87
C TRP A 190 -12.81 3.99 -3.85
N ALA A 191 -11.82 3.91 -4.73
CA ALA A 191 -11.66 4.85 -5.84
C ALA A 191 -12.48 4.39 -7.03
N VAL A 192 -13.32 5.29 -7.54
CA VAL A 192 -13.70 5.29 -8.96
C VAL A 192 -12.48 5.81 -9.73
N PRO A 193 -11.96 5.07 -10.74
CA PRO A 193 -10.73 5.44 -11.47
C PRO A 193 -10.99 6.57 -12.47
N ARG A 194 -11.45 7.71 -11.96
CA ARG A 194 -11.86 8.90 -12.69
C ARG A 194 -11.34 10.13 -11.96
N TYR A 195 -10.84 11.08 -12.74
CA TYR A 195 -10.31 12.34 -12.25
C TYR A 195 -11.41 13.39 -12.33
N GLY A 196 -11.35 14.42 -11.48
CA GLY A 196 -12.41 15.43 -11.38
C GLY A 196 -12.78 16.03 -12.73
N PHE A 197 -11.79 16.30 -13.60
CA PHE A 197 -12.05 16.84 -14.93
C PHE A 197 -12.81 15.87 -15.86
N HIS A 198 -12.70 14.54 -15.66
CA HIS A 198 -13.46 13.55 -16.44
C HIS A 198 -14.98 13.69 -16.24
N TYR A 199 -15.43 14.16 -15.07
CA TYR A 199 -16.84 14.43 -14.78
C TYR A 199 -17.36 15.68 -15.52
N PHE A 200 -16.53 16.36 -16.31
CA PHE A 200 -16.97 17.46 -17.18
C PHE A 200 -16.88 17.08 -18.67
N LEU A 201 -16.50 15.83 -18.99
CA LEU A 201 -16.42 15.30 -20.35
C LEU A 201 -17.71 14.55 -20.68
N PRO A 202 -18.55 15.02 -21.63
CA PRO A 202 -19.84 14.39 -21.92
C PRO A 202 -19.74 12.91 -22.31
N PHE A 203 -18.72 12.55 -23.09
CA PHE A 203 -18.50 11.16 -23.53
C PHE A 203 -18.02 10.21 -22.42
N ALA A 204 -17.55 10.74 -21.28
CA ALA A 204 -17.10 9.92 -20.16
C ALA A 204 -18.24 9.58 -19.19
N LYS A 205 -19.39 10.25 -19.31
CA LYS A 205 -20.51 10.17 -18.36
C LYS A 205 -21.00 8.75 -18.14
N ASP A 206 -21.34 8.03 -19.21
CA ASP A 206 -21.91 6.69 -19.10
C ASP A 206 -20.90 5.73 -18.46
N GLY A 207 -19.65 5.77 -18.91
CA GLY A 207 -18.57 4.96 -18.33
C GLY A 207 -18.15 5.37 -16.91
N ILE A 208 -18.58 6.51 -16.38
CA ILE A 208 -18.45 6.87 -14.95
C ILE A 208 -19.61 6.25 -14.17
N ASN A 209 -20.84 6.40 -14.68
CA ASN A 209 -22.04 5.86 -14.05
C ASN A 209 -21.96 4.33 -13.93
N ASP A 210 -21.53 3.64 -14.99
CA ASP A 210 -21.33 2.19 -14.96
C ASP A 210 -20.38 1.75 -13.86
N GLN A 211 -19.29 2.51 -13.61
CA GLN A 211 -18.33 2.20 -12.55
C GLN A 211 -18.92 2.41 -11.16
N ILE A 212 -19.74 3.46 -10.99
CA ILE A 212 -20.43 3.75 -9.72
C ILE A 212 -21.46 2.66 -9.44
N GLU A 213 -22.29 2.31 -10.42
CA GLU A 213 -23.31 1.26 -10.30
C GLU A 213 -22.68 -0.10 -9.97
N LEU A 214 -21.65 -0.50 -10.72
CA LEU A 214 -20.93 -1.75 -10.46
C LEU A 214 -20.30 -1.78 -9.06
N ALA A 215 -19.86 -0.64 -8.54
CA ALA A 215 -19.33 -0.54 -7.19
C ALA A 215 -20.44 -0.70 -6.14
N ILE A 216 -21.60 -0.08 -6.32
CA ILE A 216 -22.75 -0.23 -5.43
C ILE A 216 -23.23 -1.69 -5.41
N LEU A 217 -23.43 -2.30 -6.58
CA LEU A 217 -23.84 -3.71 -6.71
C LEU A 217 -22.78 -4.67 -6.13
N ARG A 218 -21.50 -4.30 -6.17
CA ARG A 218 -20.44 -5.07 -5.51
C ARG A 218 -20.56 -4.95 -3.99
N ALA A 219 -20.78 -3.75 -3.46
CA ALA A 219 -20.94 -3.52 -2.03
C ALA A 219 -22.18 -4.25 -1.47
N GLU A 220 -23.29 -4.21 -2.19
CA GLU A 220 -24.52 -4.95 -1.84
C GLU A 220 -24.29 -6.46 -1.80
N ARG A 221 -23.66 -7.05 -2.83
CA ARG A 221 -23.32 -8.48 -2.83
C ARG A 221 -22.36 -8.89 -1.72
N MET A 222 -21.54 -7.96 -1.24
CA MET A 222 -20.65 -8.19 -0.10
C MET A 222 -21.39 -8.06 1.24
N GLY A 223 -22.62 -7.53 1.29
CA GLY A 223 -23.34 -7.27 2.53
C GLY A 223 -22.88 -6.00 3.26
N VAL A 224 -22.39 -5.01 2.50
CA VAL A 224 -22.01 -3.70 3.06
C VAL A 224 -23.27 -2.97 3.53
N LYS A 225 -23.23 -2.43 4.75
CA LYS A 225 -24.41 -1.79 5.38
C LYS A 225 -24.65 -0.37 4.88
N VAL A 226 -23.58 0.35 4.60
CA VAL A 226 -23.65 1.76 4.20
C VAL A 226 -22.66 2.05 3.08
N VAL A 227 -23.16 2.64 1.99
CA VAL A 227 -22.35 3.16 0.90
C VAL A 227 -22.59 4.67 0.82
N SER A 228 -21.51 5.45 0.84
CA SER A 228 -21.56 6.91 0.72
C SER A 228 -20.75 7.36 -0.50
N LEU A 229 -21.29 8.30 -1.27
CA LEU A 229 -20.71 8.80 -2.50
C LEU A 229 -20.02 10.15 -2.27
N ALA A 230 -18.76 10.28 -2.68
CA ALA A 230 -18.01 11.52 -2.53
C ALA A 230 -18.30 12.52 -3.66
N ALA A 231 -18.60 13.76 -3.30
CA ALA A 231 -18.60 14.93 -4.20
C ALA A 231 -19.24 14.67 -5.57
N LEU A 232 -18.46 14.60 -6.66
CA LEU A 232 -18.97 14.46 -8.02
C LEU A 232 -19.63 13.10 -8.27
N ASN A 233 -19.29 12.05 -7.52
CA ASN A 233 -20.02 10.78 -7.57
C ASN A 233 -21.48 10.96 -7.15
N LYS A 234 -21.75 11.85 -6.19
CA LYS A 234 -23.11 12.17 -5.75
C LYS A 234 -23.89 12.90 -6.84
N VAL A 235 -23.30 13.93 -7.44
CA VAL A 235 -23.96 14.74 -8.49
C VAL A 235 -24.30 13.89 -9.73
N TYR A 236 -23.44 12.93 -10.07
CA TYR A 236 -23.67 12.04 -11.20
C TYR A 236 -24.65 10.90 -10.89
N SER A 237 -24.71 10.46 -9.63
CA SER A 237 -25.66 9.44 -9.15
C SER A 237 -27.02 9.99 -8.77
N SER A 238 -27.16 11.26 -8.39
CA SER A 238 -28.40 11.88 -7.89
C SER A 238 -29.47 12.10 -8.97
N LEU A 239 -29.28 11.58 -10.17
CA LEU A 239 -30.40 11.27 -11.07
C LEU A 239 -31.21 10.06 -10.56
N HIS A 240 -30.71 9.29 -9.58
CA HIS A 240 -31.41 8.20 -8.88
C HIS A 240 -30.96 8.08 -7.40
N SER A 241 -31.52 8.93 -6.52
CA SER A 241 -31.54 8.83 -5.03
C SER A 241 -30.28 9.17 -4.22
N ASP A 242 -30.45 10.11 -3.28
CA ASP A 242 -29.49 10.50 -2.23
C ASP A 242 -29.60 9.52 -1.05
N GLU A 243 -28.46 8.92 -0.68
CA GLU A 243 -28.31 7.89 0.37
C GLU A 243 -29.02 6.55 0.10
N VAL A 244 -28.28 5.60 -0.48
CA VAL A 244 -28.73 4.21 -0.59
C VAL A 244 -28.41 3.50 0.73
N HIS A 245 -29.41 3.39 1.59
CA HIS A 245 -29.40 2.41 2.67
C HIS A 245 -29.59 1.02 2.05
N LEU A 246 -28.53 0.21 2.07
CA LEU A 246 -28.60 -1.20 1.68
C LEU A 246 -29.26 -1.95 2.86
N THR A 247 -30.43 -2.54 2.61
CA THR A 247 -31.25 -3.25 3.61
C THR A 247 -30.61 -4.54 4.10
#